data_AF-A0A924RIV0-F1
#
_entry.id   AF-A0A924RIV0-F1
#
_cell.length_a   1.000
_cell.length_b   1.000
_cell.length_c   1.000
_cell.angle_alpha   90.00
_cell.angle_beta   90.00
_cell.angle_gamma   90.00
#
_symmetry.space_group_name_H-M   'P 1'
#
loop_
_entity.id
_entity.type
_entity.pdbx_description
1 polymer ?
#
loop_
_entity_poly.entity_id
_entity_poly.type
_entity_poly.pdbx_seq_one_letter_code
_entity_poly.pdbx_strand_id
1 'polypeptide(L)'
;MLHRLRLLALVLLGLGGAVAGAMIAPAAHTSIGPLSVDVRIHPSLRPGVAVDLPPVGAVRFDTHRTPVQVQASIRSVDIDQARALVSSPAALTSLQAAAPDTLRAAALRALAGALAAGAIGSAVLVGLATRGGRGVAVGTGIAVGASAVLAAATALTFNG
;
A
#
# COMPACT_ATOMS: atom_id res chain seq x y z
N MET A 1 -33.24 14.61 11.33
CA MET A 1 -32.66 14.50 9.96
C MET A 1 -31.26 15.12 9.88
N LEU A 2 -31.06 16.36 10.37
CA LEU A 2 -29.76 17.08 10.40
C LEU A 2 -28.58 16.30 11.02
N HIS A 3 -28.81 15.54 12.10
CA HIS A 3 -27.76 14.76 12.74
C HIS A 3 -27.21 13.63 11.85
N ARG A 4 -28.09 12.93 11.12
CA ARG A 4 -27.69 11.86 10.19
C ARG A 4 -26.87 12.42 9.03
N LEU A 5 -27.28 13.57 8.50
CA LEU A 5 -26.56 14.24 7.42
C LEU A 5 -25.15 14.68 7.85
N ARG A 6 -25.03 15.19 9.09
CA ARG A 6 -23.73 15.56 9.66
C ARG A 6 -22.81 14.35 9.83
N LEU A 7 -23.32 13.24 10.36
CA LEU A 7 -22.53 12.01 10.48
C LEU A 7 -22.06 11.50 9.12
N LEU A 8 -22.94 11.48 8.12
CA LEU A 8 -22.59 11.09 6.76
C LEU A 8 -21.50 11.99 6.18
N ALA A 9 -21.62 13.31 6.34
CA ALA A 9 -20.62 14.27 5.89
C ALA A 9 -19.25 14.04 6.53
N LEU A 10 -19.21 13.75 7.85
CA LEU A 10 -17.96 13.45 8.55
C LEU A 10 -17.31 12.15 8.08
N VAL A 11 -18.13 11.11 7.85
CA VAL A 11 -17.66 9.83 7.31
C VAL A 11 -17.07 10.02 5.91
N LEU A 12 -17.79 10.70 5.01
CA LEU A 12 -17.32 10.98 3.65
C LEU A 12 -16.03 11.81 3.65
N LEU A 13 -15.96 12.81 4.53
CA LEU A 13 -14.77 13.64 4.66
C LEU A 13 -13.57 12.87 5.20
N GLY A 14 -13.78 12.01 6.20
CA GLY A 14 -12.74 11.14 6.74
C GLY A 14 -12.24 10.12 5.71
N LEU A 15 -13.15 9.49 4.96
CA LEU A 15 -12.79 8.60 3.86
C LEU A 15 -12.03 9.35 2.76
N GLY A 16 -12.49 10.55 2.38
CA GLY A 16 -11.79 11.39 1.42
C GLY A 16 -10.38 11.77 1.88
N GLY A 17 -10.22 12.12 3.16
CA GLY A 17 -8.92 12.41 3.75
C GLY A 17 -8.01 11.19 3.84
N ALA A 18 -8.58 10.03 4.14
CA ALA A 18 -7.84 8.77 4.15
C ALA A 18 -7.31 8.40 2.76
N VAL A 19 -8.15 8.53 1.73
CA VAL A 19 -7.74 8.28 0.34
C VAL A 19 -6.68 9.29 -0.09
N ALA A 20 -6.89 10.58 0.15
CA ALA A 20 -5.94 11.63 -0.21
C ALA A 20 -4.58 11.45 0.50
N GLY A 21 -4.59 11.12 1.78
CA GLY A 21 -3.37 10.84 2.54
C GLY A 21 -2.64 9.60 2.01
N ALA A 22 -3.37 8.50 1.76
CA ALA A 22 -2.78 7.28 1.23
C ALA A 22 -2.19 7.44 -0.19
N MET A 23 -2.78 8.29 -1.04
CA MET A 23 -2.24 8.59 -2.39
C MET A 23 -0.86 9.24 -2.36
N ILE A 24 -0.52 9.97 -1.31
CA ILE A 24 0.76 10.71 -1.18
C ILE A 24 1.78 9.88 -0.37
N ALA A 25 1.39 8.67 0.07
CA ALA A 25 2.25 7.83 0.89
C ALA A 25 3.56 7.47 0.14
N PRO A 26 4.70 7.53 0.84
CA PRO A 26 5.98 7.20 0.24
C PRO A 26 6.06 5.71 -0.12
N ALA A 27 6.85 5.39 -1.14
CA ALA A 27 7.18 4.01 -1.48
C ALA A 27 8.10 3.39 -0.41
N ALA A 28 7.94 2.09 -0.17
CA ALA A 28 8.90 1.31 0.59
C ALA A 28 10.00 0.81 -0.35
N HIS A 29 11.23 1.20 -0.08
CA HIS A 29 12.40 0.77 -0.84
C HIS A 29 12.94 -0.56 -0.29
N THR A 30 13.25 -1.49 -1.17
CA THR A 30 13.90 -2.75 -0.80
C THR A 30 14.83 -3.24 -1.89
N SER A 31 15.85 -3.98 -1.50
CA SER A 31 16.77 -4.65 -2.44
C SER A 31 16.55 -6.16 -2.39
N ILE A 32 16.48 -6.79 -3.55
CA ILE A 32 16.30 -8.23 -3.72
C ILE A 32 17.43 -8.71 -4.64
N GLY A 33 18.54 -9.14 -4.03
CA GLY A 33 19.78 -9.42 -4.76
C GLY A 33 20.21 -8.18 -5.57
N PRO A 34 20.41 -8.31 -6.90
CA PRO A 34 20.84 -7.20 -7.74
C PRO A 34 19.75 -6.16 -8.02
N LEU A 35 18.50 -6.42 -7.64
CA LEU A 35 17.37 -5.56 -7.98
C LEU A 35 17.07 -4.57 -6.85
N SER A 36 16.94 -3.29 -7.20
CA SER A 36 16.30 -2.30 -6.33
C SER A 36 14.83 -2.16 -6.72
N VAL A 37 13.94 -2.35 -5.75
CA VAL A 37 12.49 -2.38 -5.96
C VAL A 37 11.80 -1.37 -5.05
N ASP A 38 10.91 -0.58 -5.65
CA ASP A 38 10.03 0.33 -4.95
C ASP A 38 8.65 -0.30 -4.83
N VAL A 39 8.14 -0.47 -3.61
CA VAL A 39 6.81 -1.02 -3.34
C VAL A 39 5.88 0.08 -2.85
N ARG A 40 4.74 0.25 -3.50
CA ARG A 40 3.67 1.19 -3.14
C ARG A 40 2.36 0.45 -2.93
N ILE A 41 1.55 0.97 -2.02
CA ILE A 41 0.18 0.50 -1.81
C ILE A 41 -0.72 1.71 -1.84
N HIS A 42 -1.76 1.64 -2.66
CA HIS A 42 -2.65 2.77 -2.86
C HIS A 42 -4.09 2.30 -3.13
N PRO A 43 -5.10 3.10 -2.75
CA PRO A 43 -6.48 2.87 -3.17
C PRO A 43 -6.60 2.73 -4.70
N SER A 44 -7.41 1.78 -5.16
CA SER A 44 -7.63 1.55 -6.61
C SER A 44 -8.94 0.80 -6.85
N LEU A 45 -9.68 1.16 -7.89
CA LEU A 45 -10.84 0.38 -8.35
C LEU A 45 -10.42 -0.88 -9.14
N ARG A 46 -9.14 -0.96 -9.51
CA ARG A 46 -8.53 -2.12 -10.17
C ARG A 46 -7.68 -2.85 -9.12
N PRO A 47 -8.21 -3.90 -8.47
CA PRO A 47 -7.47 -4.65 -7.46
C PRO A 47 -6.25 -5.35 -8.04
N GLY A 48 -5.42 -5.90 -7.15
CA GLY A 48 -4.37 -6.85 -7.51
C GLY A 48 -2.96 -6.33 -7.28
N VAL A 49 -1.99 -7.01 -7.88
CA VAL A 49 -0.57 -6.68 -7.80
C VAL A 49 -0.08 -6.32 -9.20
N ALA A 50 0.57 -5.16 -9.35
CA ALA A 50 1.24 -4.75 -10.58
C ALA A 50 2.74 -4.70 -10.35
N VAL A 51 3.51 -5.38 -11.21
CA VAL A 51 4.97 -5.34 -11.20
C VAL A 51 5.43 -4.63 -12.47
N ASP A 52 5.99 -3.45 -12.31
CA ASP A 52 6.54 -2.65 -13.41
C ASP A 52 8.03 -2.95 -13.56
N LEU A 53 8.43 -3.24 -14.79
CA LEU A 53 9.82 -3.49 -15.17
C LEU A 53 10.19 -2.52 -16.31
N PRO A 54 10.50 -1.25 -16.00
CA PRO A 54 10.93 -0.31 -17.03
C PRO A 54 12.28 -0.75 -17.62
N PRO A 55 12.49 -0.76 -18.96
CA PRO A 55 11.57 -0.43 -20.06
C PRO A 55 10.81 -1.63 -20.68
N VAL A 56 10.99 -2.85 -20.14
CA VAL A 56 10.53 -4.11 -20.74
C VAL A 56 9.03 -4.39 -20.60
N GLY A 57 8.31 -3.67 -19.73
CA GLY A 57 6.85 -3.73 -19.63
C GLY A 57 6.34 -3.85 -18.18
N ALA A 58 5.16 -4.45 -18.01
CA ALA A 58 4.54 -4.67 -16.70
C ALA A 58 3.80 -6.01 -16.65
N VAL A 59 3.81 -6.66 -15.49
CA VAL A 59 3.05 -7.89 -15.21
C VAL A 59 1.98 -7.57 -14.17
N ARG A 60 0.75 -8.07 -14.38
CA ARG A 60 -0.37 -7.88 -13.46
C ARG A 60 -0.87 -9.22 -12.95
N PHE A 61 -1.18 -9.27 -11.66
CA PHE A 61 -1.67 -10.44 -10.96
C PHE A 61 -2.97 -10.11 -10.24
N ASP A 62 -4.01 -10.90 -10.49
CA ASP A 62 -5.30 -10.78 -9.84
C ASP A 62 -5.32 -11.59 -8.54
N THR A 63 -4.73 -11.04 -7.48
CA THR A 63 -4.52 -11.78 -6.21
C THR A 63 -5.68 -11.65 -5.21
N HIS A 64 -6.43 -10.55 -5.26
CA HIS A 64 -7.49 -10.25 -4.30
C HIS A 64 -8.55 -9.36 -4.94
N ARG A 65 -9.67 -9.11 -4.25
CA ARG A 65 -10.83 -8.38 -4.79
C ARG A 65 -11.21 -7.12 -3.99
N THR A 66 -10.26 -6.49 -3.32
CA THR A 66 -10.50 -5.27 -2.52
C THR A 66 -10.04 -4.01 -3.26
N PRO A 67 -10.59 -2.82 -2.95
CA PRO A 67 -10.29 -1.59 -3.69
C PRO A 67 -8.91 -1.00 -3.34
N VAL A 68 -7.87 -1.84 -3.35
CA VAL A 68 -6.48 -1.53 -3.07
C VAL A 68 -5.64 -2.20 -4.15
N GLN A 69 -4.56 -1.54 -4.56
CA GLN A 69 -3.58 -2.12 -5.46
C GLN A 69 -2.20 -2.05 -4.83
N VAL A 70 -1.44 -3.13 -4.98
CA VAL A 70 -0.02 -3.19 -4.64
C VAL A 70 0.77 -3.02 -5.93
N GLN A 71 1.65 -2.02 -5.97
CA GLN A 71 2.52 -1.76 -7.11
C GLN A 71 3.98 -1.98 -6.69
N ALA A 72 4.72 -2.81 -7.41
CA ALA A 72 6.16 -2.97 -7.27
C ALA A 72 6.82 -2.47 -8.56
N SER A 73 7.84 -1.63 -8.48
CA SER A 73 8.57 -1.13 -9.66
C SER A 73 10.05 -1.42 -9.51
N ILE A 74 10.66 -2.02 -10.52
CA ILE A 74 12.12 -2.13 -10.58
C ILE A 74 12.68 -0.74 -10.87
N ARG A 75 13.59 -0.27 -10.01
CA ARG A 75 14.22 1.04 -10.12
C ARG A 75 15.59 0.97 -10.78
N SER A 76 16.36 -0.05 -10.41
CA SER A 76 17.72 -0.26 -10.92
C SER A 76 18.12 -1.72 -10.77
N VAL A 77 19.11 -2.12 -11.57
CA VAL A 77 19.73 -3.44 -11.53
C VAL A 77 21.24 -3.25 -11.42
N ASP A 78 21.85 -3.86 -10.41
CA ASP A 78 23.30 -3.97 -10.29
C ASP A 78 23.79 -5.11 -11.21
N ILE A 79 24.45 -4.73 -12.30
CA ILE A 79 24.84 -5.66 -13.38
C ILE A 79 25.94 -6.62 -12.92
N ASP A 80 26.85 -6.18 -12.05
CA ASP A 80 27.95 -7.01 -11.57
C ASP A 80 27.41 -8.07 -10.60
N GLN A 81 26.52 -7.68 -9.68
CA GLN A 81 25.81 -8.62 -8.82
C GLN A 81 24.91 -9.56 -9.62
N ALA A 82 24.23 -9.06 -10.67
CA ALA A 82 23.39 -9.89 -11.52
C ALA A 82 24.23 -10.95 -12.27
N ARG A 83 25.41 -10.58 -12.78
CA ARG A 83 26.33 -11.51 -13.44
C ARG A 83 26.85 -12.58 -12.49
N ALA A 84 27.27 -12.18 -11.28
CA ALA A 84 27.70 -13.11 -10.24
C ALA A 84 26.57 -14.08 -9.85
N LEU A 85 25.35 -13.56 -9.70
CA LEU A 85 24.17 -14.36 -9.36
C LEU A 85 23.86 -15.39 -10.44
N VAL A 86 23.82 -14.99 -11.71
CA VAL A 86 23.53 -15.90 -12.84
C VAL A 86 24.60 -16.98 -13.00
N SER A 87 25.84 -16.69 -12.61
CA SER A 87 26.94 -17.65 -12.66
C SER A 87 26.93 -18.70 -11.54
N SER A 88 26.04 -18.59 -10.54
CA SER A 88 25.98 -19.47 -9.38
C SER A 88 24.56 -20.03 -9.14
N PRO A 89 24.32 -21.33 -9.44
CA PRO A 89 23.03 -21.97 -9.17
C PRO A 89 22.61 -21.89 -7.70
N ALA A 90 23.56 -22.03 -6.77
CA ALA A 90 23.29 -21.95 -5.34
C ALA A 90 22.84 -20.54 -4.90
N ALA A 91 23.37 -19.50 -5.52
CA ALA A 91 22.97 -18.12 -5.25
C ALA A 91 21.56 -17.82 -5.77
N LEU A 92 21.20 -18.37 -6.94
CA LEU A 92 19.85 -18.27 -7.49
C LEU A 92 18.80 -18.95 -6.58
N THR A 93 19.08 -20.17 -6.11
CA THR A 93 18.16 -20.89 -5.21
C THR A 93 17.96 -20.15 -3.88
N SER A 94 19.05 -19.63 -3.31
CA SER A 94 18.99 -18.83 -2.08
C SER A 94 18.17 -17.54 -2.28
N LEU A 95 18.32 -16.87 -3.42
CA LEU A 95 17.54 -15.68 -3.74
C LEU A 95 16.05 -16.01 -3.91
N GLN A 96 15.71 -17.10 -4.61
CA GLN A 96 14.32 -17.54 -4.77
C GLN A 96 13.65 -17.84 -3.44
N ALA A 97 14.40 -18.38 -2.47
CA ALA A 97 13.88 -18.62 -1.13
C ALA A 97 13.68 -17.33 -0.31
N ALA A 98 14.55 -16.34 -0.45
CA ALA A 98 14.51 -15.10 0.36
C ALA A 98 13.69 -13.94 -0.27
N ALA A 99 13.52 -13.94 -1.59
CA ALA A 99 12.82 -12.88 -2.31
C ALA A 99 11.36 -12.68 -1.87
N PRO A 100 10.55 -13.72 -1.61
CA PRO A 100 9.17 -13.55 -1.16
C PRO A 100 9.08 -12.83 0.18
N ASP A 101 9.93 -13.19 1.14
CA ASP A 101 9.91 -12.60 2.49
C ASP A 101 10.36 -11.13 2.50
N THR A 102 11.40 -10.82 1.72
CA THR A 102 11.87 -9.44 1.56
C THR A 102 10.82 -8.55 0.90
N LEU A 103 10.15 -9.06 -0.14
CA LEU A 103 9.05 -8.35 -0.81
C LEU A 103 7.84 -8.19 0.11
N ARG A 104 7.49 -9.23 0.87
CA ARG A 104 6.41 -9.17 1.88
C ARG A 104 6.71 -8.11 2.93
N ALA A 105 7.93 -8.07 3.45
CA ALA A 105 8.34 -7.06 4.42
C ALA A 105 8.27 -5.64 3.82
N ALA A 106 8.62 -5.46 2.55
CA ALA A 106 8.48 -4.18 1.85
C ALA A 106 7.02 -3.78 1.64
N ALA A 107 6.16 -4.73 1.24
CA ALA A 107 4.72 -4.51 1.11
C ALA A 107 4.08 -4.12 2.45
N LEU A 108 4.45 -4.77 3.55
CA LEU A 108 3.96 -4.41 4.88
C LEU A 108 4.41 -3.01 5.31
N ARG A 109 5.64 -2.61 4.99
CA ARG A 109 6.13 -1.24 5.23
C ARG A 109 5.38 -0.21 4.39
N ALA A 110 5.14 -0.50 3.12
CA ALA A 110 4.34 0.36 2.24
C ALA A 110 2.89 0.48 2.74
N LEU A 111 2.31 -0.63 3.22
CA LEU A 111 0.97 -0.65 3.80
C LEU A 111 0.91 0.25 5.04
N ALA A 112 1.85 0.07 5.96
CA ALA A 112 1.92 0.88 7.18
C ALA A 112 2.07 2.38 6.84
N GLY A 113 2.90 2.72 5.86
CA GLY A 113 3.05 4.09 5.36
C GLY A 113 1.74 4.66 4.79
N ALA A 114 1.05 3.90 3.93
CA ALA A 114 -0.22 4.29 3.34
C ALA A 114 -1.33 4.47 4.40
N LEU A 115 -1.42 3.56 5.36
CA LEU A 115 -2.37 3.64 6.47
C LEU A 115 -2.10 4.83 7.38
N ALA A 116 -0.82 5.08 7.72
CA ALA A 116 -0.44 6.22 8.53
C ALA A 116 -0.73 7.55 7.83
N ALA A 117 -0.34 7.68 6.55
CA ALA A 117 -0.61 8.86 5.76
C ALA A 117 -2.12 9.10 5.57
N GLY A 118 -2.89 8.04 5.34
CA GLY A 118 -4.35 8.09 5.28
C GLY A 118 -4.98 8.50 6.61
N ALA A 119 -4.53 7.93 7.73
CA ALA A 119 -5.03 8.32 9.06
C ALA A 119 -4.76 9.81 9.34
N ILE A 120 -3.58 10.33 8.99
CA ILE A 120 -3.25 11.74 9.10
C ILE A 120 -4.16 12.59 8.20
N GLY A 121 -4.33 12.21 6.93
CA GLY A 121 -5.21 12.94 6.00
C GLY A 121 -6.67 13.00 6.48
N SER A 122 -7.21 11.89 6.98
CA SER A 122 -8.55 11.83 7.58
C SER A 122 -8.66 12.70 8.82
N ALA A 123 -7.70 12.60 9.74
CA ALA A 123 -7.66 13.36 10.98
C ALA A 123 -7.60 14.88 10.72
N VAL A 124 -6.79 15.30 9.73
CA VAL A 124 -6.68 16.71 9.31
C VAL A 124 -8.00 17.21 8.74
N LEU A 125 -8.59 16.51 7.76
CA LEU A 125 -9.83 17.00 7.14
C LEU A 125 -11.01 17.06 8.13
N VAL A 126 -11.21 16.00 8.92
CA VAL A 126 -12.30 15.96 9.90
C VAL A 126 -12.05 16.94 11.06
N GLY A 127 -10.80 17.08 11.49
CA GLY A 127 -10.39 18.08 12.47
C GLY A 127 -10.68 19.50 12.01
N LEU A 128 -10.35 19.84 10.75
CA LEU A 128 -10.63 21.16 10.17
C LEU A 128 -12.14 21.43 10.04
N ALA A 129 -12.93 20.45 9.61
CA ALA A 129 -14.38 20.62 9.45
C ALA A 129 -15.12 20.81 10.79
N THR A 130 -14.62 20.21 11.87
CA THR A 130 -15.24 20.31 13.20
C THR A 130 -14.59 21.34 14.11
N ARG A 131 -13.47 21.95 13.67
CA ARG A 131 -12.67 22.94 14.41
C ARG A 131 -12.35 22.52 15.85
N GLY A 132 -12.05 21.24 16.10
CA GLY A 132 -11.75 20.77 17.45
C GLY A 132 -11.10 19.39 17.51
N GLY A 133 -10.39 19.11 18.62
CA GLY A 133 -9.66 17.83 18.82
C GLY A 133 -10.55 16.59 18.80
N ARG A 134 -11.86 16.73 19.10
CA ARG A 134 -12.83 15.64 18.93
C ARG A 134 -12.97 15.20 17.48
N GLY A 135 -12.83 16.11 16.52
CA GLY A 135 -12.83 15.78 15.10
C GLY A 135 -11.64 14.97 14.65
N VAL A 136 -10.46 15.28 15.21
CA VAL A 136 -9.23 14.50 14.96
C VAL A 136 -9.45 13.06 15.41
N ALA A 137 -9.97 12.83 16.61
CA ALA A 137 -10.27 11.50 17.11
C ALA A 137 -11.29 10.75 16.23
N VAL A 138 -12.36 11.42 15.81
CA VAL A 138 -13.36 10.84 14.90
C VAL A 138 -12.76 10.52 13.53
N GLY A 139 -11.96 11.42 12.95
CA GLY A 139 -11.28 11.20 11.68
C GLY A 139 -10.31 10.03 11.71
N THR A 140 -9.47 9.94 12.76
CA THR A 140 -8.59 8.78 12.97
C THR A 140 -9.41 7.50 13.12
N GLY A 141 -10.50 7.52 13.89
CA GLY A 141 -11.39 6.37 14.06
C GLY A 141 -12.02 5.90 12.75
N ILE A 142 -12.46 6.83 11.89
CA ILE A 142 -12.98 6.51 10.55
C ILE A 142 -11.90 5.83 9.70
N ALA A 143 -10.68 6.38 9.68
CA ALA A 143 -9.58 5.81 8.89
C ALA A 143 -9.18 4.41 9.37
N VAL A 144 -9.04 4.21 10.68
CA VAL A 144 -8.71 2.91 11.28
C VAL A 144 -9.82 1.89 11.01
N GLY A 145 -11.09 2.29 11.21
CA GLY A 145 -12.24 1.43 10.93
C GLY A 145 -12.31 1.00 9.46
N ALA A 146 -12.18 1.95 8.53
CA ALA A 146 -12.16 1.65 7.10
C ALA A 146 -11.01 0.71 6.72
N SER A 147 -9.83 0.95 7.28
CA SER A 147 -8.63 0.13 7.04
C SER A 147 -8.79 -1.30 7.56
N ALA A 148 -9.38 -1.47 8.74
CA ALA A 148 -9.66 -2.79 9.32
C ALA A 148 -10.66 -3.58 8.47
N VAL A 149 -11.72 -2.93 7.96
CA VAL A 149 -12.69 -3.55 7.05
C VAL A 149 -12.00 -3.99 5.75
N LEU A 150 -11.15 -3.14 5.17
CA LEU A 150 -10.42 -3.48 3.95
C LEU A 150 -9.42 -4.63 4.16
N ALA A 151 -8.70 -4.64 5.28
CA ALA A 151 -7.77 -5.70 5.62
C ALA A 151 -8.49 -7.05 5.79
N ALA A 152 -9.62 -7.05 6.53
CA ALA A 152 -10.45 -8.24 6.70
C ALA A 152 -11.00 -8.74 5.35
N ALA A 153 -11.53 -7.85 4.52
CA ALA A 153 -12.03 -8.22 3.18
C ALA A 153 -10.92 -8.77 2.28
N THR A 154 -9.70 -8.25 2.39
CA THR A 154 -8.55 -8.73 1.60
C THR A 154 -8.18 -10.13 2.05
N ALA A 155 -8.08 -10.38 3.36
CA ALA A 155 -7.81 -11.71 3.90
C ALA A 155 -8.87 -12.74 3.48
N LEU A 156 -10.14 -12.34 3.37
CA LEU A 156 -11.24 -13.22 2.96
C LEU A 156 -11.30 -13.48 1.45
N THR A 157 -10.74 -12.60 0.63
CA THR A 157 -10.80 -12.69 -0.85
C THR A 157 -9.47 -13.07 -1.48
N PHE A 158 -8.44 -13.28 -0.65
CA PHE A 158 -7.11 -13.61 -1.11
C PHE A 158 -7.09 -15.01 -1.73
N ASN A 159 -6.76 -15.08 -3.01
CA ASN A 159 -6.54 -16.31 -3.74
C ASN A 159 -5.06 -16.37 -4.07
N GLY A 160 -4.30 -17.09 -3.25
CA GLY A 160 -2.87 -17.31 -3.42
C GLY A 160 -2.47 -18.70 -2.98
#